data_AF-M0IA28-F1
#
_entry.id   AF-M0IA28-F1
#
_cell.length_a   1.000
_cell.length_b   1.000
_cell.length_c   1.000
_cell.angle_alpha   90.00
_cell.angle_beta   90.00
_cell.angle_gamma   90.00
#
_symmetry.space_group_name_H-M   'P 1'
#
loop_
_entity.id
_entity.type
_entity.pdbx_description
1 polymer ?
#
loop_
_entity_poly.entity_id
_entity_poly.type
_entity_poly.pdbx_seq_one_letter_code
_entity_poly.pdbx_strand_id
1 'polypeptide(L)'
;MLAAVLGIERDGYYELFGPGHSAVAIEPVEPLRTLNLPVNTLSTANESMKSMNAKGKISIKIPDPTKPRQQHNYEVLVDPAYRLYVWLRDSDWFDMLHEMLDEGKSHYVPSLGLSEYLAEIEYHGQFTVETGPADSVVAVDSAVPNAIDRIVPDAETRCQIEESPGFMTSDTGGRTTTGFTSYAYNPDAGPVNVRNPDTHIIDGNTVMFV
;
A
#
# COMPACT_ATOMS: atom_id res chain seq x y z
N MET A 1 -2.28 1.39 5.63
CA MET A 1 -1.30 1.32 6.73
C MET A 1 -1.23 2.62 7.52
N LEU A 2 -0.88 3.76 6.92
CA LEU A 2 -0.74 5.05 7.66
C LEU A 2 -2.02 5.48 8.39
N ALA A 3 -3.19 5.31 7.77
CA ALA A 3 -4.48 5.52 8.43
C ALA A 3 -4.67 4.64 9.69
N ALA A 4 -4.12 3.43 9.70
CA ALA A 4 -4.17 2.52 10.84
C ALA A 4 -3.30 3.02 12.01
N VAL A 5 -2.13 3.58 11.71
CA VAL A 5 -1.27 4.24 12.70
C VAL A 5 -2.04 5.40 13.35
N LEU A 6 -2.70 6.23 12.55
CA LEU A 6 -3.50 7.38 12.98
C LEU A 6 -4.86 7.02 13.62
N GLY A 7 -5.28 5.75 13.59
CA GLY A 7 -6.58 5.34 14.13
C GLY A 7 -7.79 5.76 13.31
N ILE A 8 -7.59 6.14 12.05
CA ILE A 8 -8.68 6.56 11.16
C ILE A 8 -9.44 5.32 10.70
N GLU A 9 -10.77 5.41 10.73
CA GLU A 9 -11.64 4.34 10.26
C GLU A 9 -11.52 4.08 8.76
N ARG A 10 -11.96 2.90 8.33
CA ARG A 10 -11.74 2.37 6.98
C ARG A 10 -12.19 3.31 5.85
N ASP A 11 -13.21 4.13 6.08
CA ASP A 11 -13.77 5.02 5.06
C ASP A 11 -13.50 6.51 5.34
N GLY A 12 -12.75 6.83 6.39
CA GLY A 12 -12.50 8.21 6.83
C GLY A 12 -11.24 8.85 6.26
N TYR A 13 -10.34 8.08 5.62
CA TYR A 13 -8.99 8.57 5.26
C TYR A 13 -8.84 9.06 3.81
N TYR A 14 -9.86 8.94 2.98
CA TYR A 14 -9.73 9.22 1.54
C TYR A 14 -9.44 10.69 1.21
N GLU A 15 -9.99 11.62 1.99
CA GLU A 15 -9.72 13.05 1.82
C GLU A 15 -8.29 13.39 2.25
N LEU A 16 -7.87 12.86 3.40
CA LEU A 16 -6.52 13.10 3.95
C LEU A 16 -5.42 12.63 2.99
N PHE A 17 -5.57 11.43 2.43
CA PHE A 17 -4.64 10.87 1.45
C PHE A 17 -5.07 11.11 -0.01
N GLY A 18 -5.94 12.11 -0.22
CA GLY A 18 -6.47 12.45 -1.53
C GLY A 18 -5.47 13.23 -2.39
N PRO A 19 -5.74 13.35 -3.71
CA PRO A 19 -4.91 14.14 -4.62
C PRO A 19 -4.80 15.59 -4.14
N GLY A 20 -3.58 16.12 -4.02
CA GLY A 20 -3.31 17.50 -3.57
C GLY A 20 -3.49 17.75 -2.06
N HIS A 21 -3.80 16.71 -1.29
CA HIS A 21 -3.84 16.72 0.17
C HIS A 21 -2.70 15.90 0.80
N SER A 22 -2.15 14.96 0.04
CA SER A 22 -0.97 14.18 0.41
C SER A 22 -0.08 13.93 -0.80
N ALA A 23 1.13 13.49 -0.54
CA ALA A 23 2.06 12.95 -1.53
C ALA A 23 2.75 11.73 -0.91
N VAL A 24 2.76 10.61 -1.63
CA VAL A 24 3.40 9.37 -1.16
C VAL A 24 4.32 8.80 -2.23
N ALA A 25 5.56 8.46 -1.84
CA ALA A 25 6.46 7.67 -2.67
C ALA A 25 6.81 6.37 -1.96
N ILE A 26 6.96 5.29 -2.73
CA ILE A 26 7.18 3.93 -2.22
C ILE A 26 8.44 3.40 -2.88
N GLU A 27 9.44 3.05 -2.10
CA GLU A 27 10.70 2.49 -2.57
C GLU A 27 10.83 1.05 -2.05
N PRO A 28 10.94 0.04 -2.93
CA PRO A 28 11.40 -1.28 -2.53
C PRO A 28 12.86 -1.21 -2.09
N VAL A 29 13.17 -1.63 -0.87
CA VAL A 29 14.55 -1.66 -0.35
C VAL A 29 15.13 -3.08 -0.27
N GLU A 30 14.30 -4.09 -0.51
CA GLU A 30 14.71 -5.49 -0.67
C GLU A 30 14.04 -6.13 -1.91
N PRO A 31 14.67 -7.15 -2.52
CA PRO A 31 14.09 -7.85 -3.65
C PRO A 31 12.71 -8.44 -3.37
N LEU A 32 11.72 -8.04 -4.16
CA LEU A 32 10.33 -8.47 -4.10
C LEU A 32 10.19 -9.85 -4.74
N ARG A 33 10.19 -10.88 -3.90
CA ARG A 33 9.99 -12.27 -4.33
C ARG A 33 8.57 -12.73 -4.04
N THR A 34 7.90 -13.26 -5.06
CA THR A 34 6.56 -13.84 -4.93
C THR A 34 6.61 -15.33 -4.61
N LEU A 35 5.62 -15.79 -3.85
CA LEU A 35 5.33 -17.18 -3.54
C LEU A 35 3.85 -17.45 -3.81
N ASN A 36 3.59 -18.56 -4.49
CA ASN A 36 2.24 -19.07 -4.66
C ASN A 36 1.84 -19.92 -3.45
N LEU A 37 0.78 -19.53 -2.75
CA LEU A 37 0.30 -20.16 -1.53
C LEU A 37 -1.15 -20.65 -1.70
N PRO A 38 -1.33 -21.94 -2.06
CA PRO A 38 -2.66 -22.56 -2.09
C PRO A 38 -3.19 -22.78 -0.67
N VAL A 39 -4.34 -22.18 -0.34
CA VAL A 39 -4.99 -22.27 0.98
C VAL A 39 -6.42 -22.76 0.86
N ASN A 40 -6.80 -23.68 1.74
CA ASN A 40 -8.18 -24.12 1.89
C ASN A 40 -8.88 -23.32 3.01
N THR A 41 -9.77 -22.42 2.62
CA THR A 41 -10.50 -21.54 3.54
C THR A 41 -11.95 -22.00 3.76
N LEU A 42 -12.56 -21.56 4.85
CA LEU A 42 -13.98 -21.73 5.10
C LEU A 42 -14.75 -20.61 4.39
N SER A 43 -15.83 -20.96 3.69
CA SER A 43 -16.71 -19.97 3.07
C SER A 43 -17.52 -19.22 4.13
N THR A 44 -17.52 -17.89 4.05
CA THR A 44 -18.34 -17.01 4.90
C THR A 44 -19.63 -16.55 4.20
N ALA A 45 -19.89 -17.02 2.98
CA ALA A 45 -21.14 -16.74 2.28
C ALA A 45 -22.34 -17.30 3.05
N ASN A 46 -23.46 -16.57 3.09
CA ASN A 46 -24.64 -16.95 3.88
C ASN A 46 -25.14 -18.40 3.62
N GLU A 47 -25.04 -18.88 2.37
CA GLU A 47 -25.41 -20.24 1.95
C GLU A 47 -24.48 -21.35 2.46
N SER A 48 -23.28 -20.98 2.89
CA SER A 48 -22.28 -21.87 3.47
C SER A 48 -22.24 -21.81 5.01
N MET A 49 -23.17 -21.06 5.61
CA MET A 49 -23.26 -20.85 7.05
C MET A 49 -24.49 -21.59 7.61
N LYS A 50 -24.31 -22.32 8.71
CA LYS A 50 -25.38 -22.96 9.46
C LYS A 50 -25.73 -22.11 10.68
N SER A 51 -27.01 -21.80 10.86
CA SER A 51 -27.50 -21.15 12.07
C SER A 51 -27.83 -22.18 13.14
N MET A 52 -27.22 -22.02 14.31
CA MET A 52 -27.63 -22.71 15.53
C MET A 52 -28.55 -21.77 16.34
N ASN A 53 -29.63 -22.33 16.88
CA ASN A 53 -30.64 -21.61 17.66
C ASN A 53 -31.37 -20.47 16.91
N ALA A 54 -31.77 -20.71 15.65
CA ALA A 54 -32.45 -19.72 14.79
C ALA A 54 -33.75 -19.11 15.38
N LYS A 55 -34.35 -19.74 16.40
CA LYS A 55 -35.59 -19.28 17.06
C LYS A 55 -35.37 -18.71 18.48
N GLY A 56 -34.13 -18.58 18.94
CA GLY A 56 -33.78 -18.01 20.25
C GLY A 56 -33.39 -16.53 20.18
N LYS A 57 -33.19 -15.89 21.34
CA LYS A 57 -32.71 -14.48 21.42
C LYS A 57 -31.27 -14.30 20.91
N ILE A 58 -30.50 -15.37 20.84
CA ILE A 58 -29.13 -15.40 20.32
C ILE A 58 -29.08 -16.46 19.22
N SER A 59 -28.81 -16.01 17.99
CA SER A 59 -28.55 -16.87 16.84
C SER A 59 -27.04 -16.85 16.56
N ILE A 60 -26.42 -18.02 16.47
CA ILE A 60 -25.01 -18.16 16.14
C ILE A 60 -24.93 -18.74 14.73
N LYS A 61 -24.24 -18.06 13.82
CA LYS A 61 -23.91 -18.61 12.49
C LYS A 61 -22.48 -19.13 12.51
N ILE A 62 -22.30 -20.39 12.13
CA ILE A 62 -20.98 -21.02 11.98
C ILE A 62 -20.86 -21.59 10.57
N PRO A 63 -19.64 -21.68 10.01
CA PRO A 63 -19.43 -22.35 8.73
C PRO A 63 -19.94 -23.80 8.78
N ASP A 64 -20.67 -24.23 7.75
CA ASP A 64 -21.18 -25.59 7.67
C ASP A 64 -20.04 -26.57 7.33
N PRO A 65 -19.67 -27.50 8.24
CA PRO A 65 -18.56 -28.41 8.02
C PRO A 65 -18.82 -29.45 6.92
N THR A 66 -20.06 -29.58 6.45
CA THR A 66 -20.42 -30.50 5.35
C THR A 66 -20.21 -29.88 3.97
N LYS A 67 -20.03 -28.55 3.89
CA LYS A 67 -19.74 -27.87 2.64
C LYS A 67 -18.25 -28.00 2.30
N PRO A 68 -17.91 -28.13 1.01
CA PRO A 68 -16.51 -28.15 0.59
C PRO A 68 -15.82 -26.83 0.99
N ARG A 69 -14.53 -26.92 1.32
CA ARG A 69 -13.69 -25.74 1.54
C ARG A 69 -13.46 -25.01 0.23
N GLN A 70 -13.27 -23.69 0.29
CA GLN A 70 -12.86 -22.89 -0.85
C GLN A 70 -11.35 -22.99 -0.99
N GLN A 71 -10.88 -23.40 -2.16
CA GLN A 71 -9.46 -23.40 -2.48
C GLN A 71 -9.14 -22.06 -3.13
N HIS A 72 -8.37 -21.24 -2.41
CA HIS A 72 -7.85 -19.99 -2.94
C HIS A 72 -6.38 -20.16 -3.21
N ASN A 73 -5.92 -19.62 -4.33
CA ASN A 73 -4.51 -19.54 -4.61
C ASN A 73 -4.05 -18.10 -4.43
N TYR A 74 -3.38 -17.84 -3.31
CA TYR A 74 -2.84 -16.51 -3.03
C TYR A 74 -1.45 -16.38 -3.64
N GLU A 75 -1.17 -15.20 -4.18
CA GLU A 75 0.20 -14.79 -4.44
C GLU A 75 0.61 -13.85 -3.30
N VAL A 76 1.71 -14.18 -2.63
CA VAL A 76 2.22 -13.43 -1.48
C VAL A 76 3.67 -13.05 -1.72
N LEU A 77 4.09 -11.93 -1.13
CA LEU A 77 5.50 -11.54 -1.12
C LEU A 77 6.20 -12.19 0.09
N VAL A 78 7.46 -12.56 -0.08
CA VAL A 78 8.28 -13.12 0.99
C VAL A 78 9.25 -12.07 1.48
N ASP A 79 9.16 -11.77 2.77
CA ASP A 79 9.97 -10.79 3.49
C ASP A 79 10.12 -9.44 2.73
N PRO A 80 9.02 -8.82 2.26
CA PRO A 80 9.13 -7.55 1.55
C PRO A 80 9.49 -6.42 2.51
N ALA A 81 10.38 -5.52 2.06
CA ALA A 81 10.72 -4.31 2.78
C ALA A 81 10.55 -3.08 1.86
N TYR A 82 9.92 -2.05 2.41
CA TYR A 82 9.65 -0.80 1.71
C TYR A 82 10.05 0.40 2.56
N ARG A 83 10.56 1.42 1.89
CA ARG A 83 10.70 2.76 2.44
C ARG A 83 9.56 3.62 1.90
N LEU A 84 8.90 4.32 2.82
CA LEU A 84 7.79 5.21 2.50
C LEU A 84 8.20 6.65 2.75
N TYR A 85 7.98 7.48 1.74
CA TYR A 85 8.12 8.93 1.85
C TYR A 85 6.73 9.53 1.85
N VAL A 86 6.38 10.24 2.92
CA VAL A 86 5.01 10.71 3.15
C VAL A 86 5.03 12.19 3.44
N TRP A 87 4.22 12.93 2.70
CA TRP A 87 3.90 14.32 2.99
C TRP A 87 2.38 14.47 3.12
N LEU A 88 1.96 15.26 4.10
CA LEU A 88 0.56 15.64 4.31
C LEU A 88 0.44 17.15 4.29
N ARG A 89 -0.61 17.65 3.64
CA ARG A 89 -0.92 19.08 3.59
C ARG A 89 -1.44 19.61 4.93
N ASP A 90 -2.19 18.79 5.65
CA ASP A 90 -2.73 19.13 6.95
C ASP A 90 -1.65 18.95 8.01
N SER A 91 -1.24 20.07 8.63
CA SER A 91 -0.17 20.08 9.63
C SER A 91 -0.53 19.30 10.89
N ASP A 92 -1.80 19.32 11.31
CA ASP A 92 -2.22 18.67 12.54
C ASP A 92 -2.14 17.14 12.38
N TRP A 93 -2.57 16.64 11.22
CA TRP A 93 -2.40 15.22 10.87
C TRP A 93 -0.95 14.83 10.64
N PHE A 94 -0.14 15.70 10.05
CA PHE A 94 1.29 15.48 9.88
C PHE A 94 2.01 15.34 11.22
N ASP A 95 1.78 16.27 12.14
CA ASP A 95 2.40 16.29 13.47
C ASP A 95 1.97 15.06 14.29
N MET A 96 0.68 14.68 14.22
CA MET A 96 0.18 13.46 14.86
C MET A 96 0.82 12.19 14.28
N LEU A 97 0.97 12.11 12.95
CA LEU A 97 1.63 10.97 12.31
C LEU A 97 3.09 10.89 12.76
N HIS A 98 3.79 12.02 12.79
CA HIS A 98 5.16 12.11 13.26
C HIS A 98 5.31 11.64 14.71
N GLU A 99 4.50 12.15 15.64
CA GLU A 99 4.53 11.76 17.05
C GLU A 99 4.33 10.26 17.22
N MET A 100 3.31 9.70 16.57
CA MET A 100 3.02 8.26 16.64
C MET A 100 4.18 7.41 16.12
N LEU A 101 4.82 7.81 15.01
CA LEU A 101 5.95 7.08 14.43
C LEU A 101 7.22 7.21 15.27
N ASP A 102 7.53 8.40 15.78
CA ASP A 102 8.71 8.67 16.62
C ASP A 102 8.64 7.90 17.95
N GLU A 103 7.44 7.78 18.52
CA GLU A 103 7.19 6.98 19.72
C GLU A 103 7.05 5.48 19.46
N GLY A 104 7.08 5.03 18.19
CA GLY A 104 6.87 3.63 17.80
C GLY A 104 5.48 3.10 18.11
N LYS A 105 4.47 3.97 18.10
CA LYS A 105 3.08 3.67 18.43
C LYS A 105 2.21 3.58 17.17
N SER A 106 1.14 2.80 17.29
CA SER A 106 0.09 2.70 16.28
C SER A 106 -1.24 2.48 16.96
N HIS A 107 -2.30 3.15 16.51
CA HIS A 107 -3.63 2.94 17.07
C HIS A 107 -4.18 1.54 16.74
N TYR A 108 -4.07 1.14 15.46
CA TYR A 108 -4.33 -0.22 15.00
C TYR A 108 -3.04 -0.87 14.54
N VAL A 109 -2.97 -2.20 14.67
CA VAL A 109 -1.79 -2.97 14.25
C VAL A 109 -1.58 -2.83 12.74
N PRO A 110 -0.41 -2.31 12.30
CA PRO A 110 -0.09 -2.19 10.88
C PRO A 110 0.04 -3.55 10.19
N SER A 111 -0.35 -3.60 8.91
CA SER A 111 -0.18 -4.77 8.07
C SER A 111 0.07 -4.38 6.60
N LEU A 112 0.76 -5.25 5.86
CA LEU A 112 1.01 -5.12 4.43
C LEU A 112 -0.11 -5.80 3.63
N GLY A 113 -1.24 -5.10 3.52
CA GLY A 113 -2.41 -5.57 2.77
C GLY A 113 -3.42 -6.27 3.66
N LEU A 114 -3.32 -7.60 3.82
CA LEU A 114 -4.23 -8.37 4.67
C LEU A 114 -3.81 -8.30 6.15
N SER A 115 -4.74 -8.58 7.06
CA SER A 115 -4.48 -8.56 8.52
C SER A 115 -3.48 -9.62 8.98
N GLU A 116 -3.33 -10.69 8.20
CA GLU A 116 -2.45 -11.81 8.45
C GLU A 116 -0.97 -11.49 8.17
N TYR A 117 -0.70 -10.42 7.42
CA TYR A 117 0.65 -9.98 7.03
C TYR A 117 1.05 -8.75 7.84
N LEU A 118 1.28 -8.96 9.14
CA LEU A 118 1.68 -7.90 10.07
C LEU A 118 2.94 -7.17 9.57
N ALA A 119 2.97 -5.86 9.77
CA ALA A 119 4.07 -5.01 9.36
C ALA A 119 4.82 -4.48 10.59
N GLU A 120 6.14 -4.49 10.52
CA GLU A 120 6.99 -3.70 11.41
C GLU A 120 7.25 -2.34 10.75
N ILE A 121 7.30 -1.28 11.56
CA ILE A 121 7.54 0.09 11.08
C ILE A 121 8.74 0.65 11.84
N GLU A 122 9.75 1.09 11.08
CA GLU A 122 10.87 1.86 11.59
C GLU A 122 10.76 3.31 11.10
N TYR A 123 10.86 4.26 12.03
CA TYR A 123 10.81 5.69 11.69
C TYR A 123 12.22 6.23 11.44
N HIS A 124 12.46 6.76 10.24
CA HIS A 124 13.76 7.29 9.83
C HIS A 124 13.93 8.81 10.03
N GLY A 125 12.86 9.52 10.42
CA GLY A 125 12.92 10.96 10.70
C GLY A 125 12.19 11.84 9.69
N GLN A 126 12.41 13.16 9.80
CA GLN A 126 11.90 14.16 8.87
C GLN A 126 13.06 14.71 8.03
N PHE A 127 12.81 14.88 6.74
CA PHE A 127 13.82 15.31 5.78
C PHE A 127 13.31 16.48 4.96
N THR A 128 14.23 17.34 4.53
CA THR A 128 13.90 18.40 3.56
C THR A 128 13.72 17.78 2.19
N VAL A 129 12.73 18.27 1.44
CA VAL A 129 12.48 17.86 0.06
C VAL A 129 13.30 18.76 -0.85
N GLU A 130 14.26 18.16 -1.56
CA GLU A 130 15.08 18.86 -2.54
C GLU A 130 14.57 18.61 -3.96
N THR A 131 14.86 19.53 -4.88
CA THR A 131 14.56 19.34 -6.31
C THR A 131 15.45 18.23 -6.87
N GLY A 132 14.85 17.28 -7.60
CA GLY A 132 15.58 16.18 -8.22
C GLY A 132 16.48 16.62 -9.38
N PRO A 133 17.24 15.66 -9.96
CA PRO A 133 18.15 15.93 -11.06
C PRO A 133 17.43 16.51 -12.29
N ALA A 134 18.06 17.47 -12.97
CA ALA A 134 17.54 18.08 -14.20
C ALA A 134 17.93 17.32 -15.48
N ASP A 135 18.40 16.08 -15.34
CA ASP A 135 18.85 15.25 -16.45
C ASP A 135 17.68 14.75 -17.30
N SER A 136 17.94 14.48 -18.58
CA SER A 136 16.90 13.98 -19.50
C SER A 136 16.48 12.54 -19.20
N VAL A 137 17.33 11.79 -18.51
CA VAL A 137 17.07 10.46 -17.98
C VAL A 137 17.61 10.42 -16.55
N VAL A 138 16.76 10.05 -15.61
CA VAL A 138 17.07 10.01 -14.18
C VAL A 138 16.82 8.60 -13.66
N ALA A 139 17.73 8.10 -12.83
CA ALA A 139 17.53 6.88 -12.06
C ALA A 139 16.66 7.20 -10.85
N VAL A 140 15.48 6.57 -10.76
CA VAL A 140 14.50 6.79 -9.70
C VAL A 140 14.47 5.56 -8.79
N ASP A 141 14.73 5.76 -7.50
CA ASP A 141 14.80 4.69 -6.51
C ASP A 141 13.39 4.20 -6.12
N SER A 142 12.41 5.11 -6.08
CA SER A 142 11.02 4.75 -5.81
C SER A 142 10.32 4.11 -7.01
N ALA A 143 9.17 3.49 -6.75
CA ALA A 143 8.17 3.21 -7.75
C ALA A 143 7.79 4.50 -8.50
N VAL A 144 7.53 4.33 -9.80
CA VAL A 144 7.28 5.39 -10.76
C VAL A 144 5.78 5.42 -11.08
N PRO A 145 5.02 6.36 -10.51
CA PRO A 145 3.58 6.46 -10.75
C PRO A 145 3.28 7.08 -12.12
N ASN A 146 2.34 6.49 -12.86
CA ASN A 146 1.71 7.04 -14.07
C ASN A 146 2.66 7.52 -15.18
N ALA A 147 3.86 6.95 -15.26
CA ALA A 147 4.88 7.34 -16.24
C ALA A 147 5.53 6.12 -16.93
N ILE A 148 4.76 5.06 -17.15
CA ILE A 148 5.24 3.83 -17.80
C ILE A 148 5.84 4.08 -19.18
N ASP A 149 5.23 4.98 -19.96
CA ASP A 149 5.68 5.37 -21.30
C ASP A 149 7.03 6.10 -21.31
N ARG A 150 7.49 6.56 -20.15
CA ARG A 150 8.76 7.29 -19.97
C ARG A 150 9.88 6.40 -19.46
N ILE A 151 9.60 5.16 -19.06
CA ILE A 151 10.63 4.21 -18.63
C ILE A 151 11.60 3.99 -19.78
N VAL A 152 12.89 4.01 -19.48
CA VAL A 152 13.96 3.67 -20.40
C VAL A 152 14.37 2.22 -20.10
N PRO A 153 14.02 1.25 -20.96
CA PRO A 153 14.40 -0.13 -20.75
C PRO A 153 15.92 -0.29 -20.73
N ASP A 154 16.39 -1.10 -19.80
CA ASP A 154 17.79 -1.49 -19.69
C ASP A 154 17.87 -3.03 -19.63
N ALA A 155 18.92 -3.60 -20.21
CA ALA A 155 19.07 -5.06 -20.33
C ALA A 155 19.35 -5.74 -18.99
N GLU A 156 19.96 -5.00 -18.05
CA GLU A 156 20.35 -5.49 -16.73
C GLU A 156 19.30 -5.17 -15.64
N THR A 157 18.41 -4.21 -15.91
CA THR A 157 17.39 -3.75 -14.96
C THR A 157 16.06 -4.42 -15.23
N ARG A 158 15.54 -5.18 -14.25
CA ARG A 158 14.17 -5.69 -14.30
C ARG A 158 13.19 -4.56 -14.00
N CYS A 159 12.10 -4.53 -14.75
CA CYS A 159 10.99 -3.61 -14.52
C CYS A 159 9.68 -4.39 -14.49
N GLN A 160 8.90 -4.20 -13.43
CA GLN A 160 7.53 -4.69 -13.30
C GLN A 160 6.56 -3.53 -13.31
N ILE A 161 5.33 -3.82 -13.71
CA ILE A 161 4.26 -2.84 -13.82
C ILE A 161 3.04 -3.42 -13.12
N GLU A 162 2.44 -2.62 -12.24
CA GLU A 162 1.18 -2.93 -11.58
C GLU A 162 0.22 -1.76 -11.69
N GLU A 163 -1.08 -2.05 -11.78
CA GLU A 163 -2.13 -1.04 -11.72
C GLU A 163 -3.04 -1.34 -10.54
N SER A 164 -3.30 -0.31 -9.73
CA SER A 164 -4.10 -0.44 -8.52
C SER A 164 -5.03 0.77 -8.35
N PRO A 165 -6.16 0.63 -7.64
CA PRO A 165 -6.93 1.77 -7.18
C PRO A 165 -6.06 2.74 -6.38
N GLY A 166 -5.79 3.93 -6.92
CA GLY A 166 -4.98 4.96 -6.26
C GLY A 166 -5.84 5.86 -5.36
N PHE A 167 -7.06 6.17 -5.80
CA PHE A 167 -7.96 7.09 -5.10
C PHE A 167 -9.37 6.53 -5.02
N MET A 168 -10.04 6.81 -3.91
CA MET A 168 -11.40 6.36 -3.64
C MET A 168 -12.21 7.48 -2.99
N THR A 169 -13.52 7.35 -3.06
CA THR A 169 -14.47 8.10 -2.24
C THR A 169 -15.44 7.14 -1.58
N SER A 170 -16.10 7.58 -0.53
CA SER A 170 -17.18 6.84 0.12
C SER A 170 -18.45 7.66 0.19
N ASP A 171 -19.57 6.98 -0.04
CA ASP A 171 -20.91 7.49 0.22
C ASP A 171 -21.73 6.46 1.03
N THR A 172 -23.02 6.73 1.23
CA THR A 172 -23.92 5.81 1.96
C THR A 172 -24.08 4.43 1.32
N GLY A 173 -23.73 4.28 0.04
CA GLY A 173 -23.78 3.03 -0.73
C GLY A 173 -22.47 2.23 -0.70
N GLY A 174 -21.38 2.81 -0.20
CA GLY A 174 -20.09 2.14 -0.03
C GLY A 174 -18.93 2.94 -0.64
N ARG A 175 -17.85 2.23 -0.98
CA ARG A 175 -16.63 2.80 -1.56
C ARG A 175 -16.66 2.72 -3.07
N THR A 176 -16.24 3.79 -3.73
CA THR A 176 -16.08 3.85 -5.19
C THR A 176 -14.66 4.29 -5.52
N THR A 177 -13.99 3.54 -6.41
CA THR A 177 -12.69 3.95 -6.96
C THR A 177 -12.89 5.13 -7.91
N THR A 178 -12.15 6.22 -7.69
CA THR A 178 -12.20 7.43 -8.51
C THR A 178 -11.00 7.58 -9.42
N GLY A 179 -9.89 6.87 -9.14
CA GLY A 179 -8.70 6.87 -9.98
C GLY A 179 -7.85 5.62 -9.78
N PHE A 180 -7.19 5.20 -10.85
CA PHE A 180 -6.18 4.15 -10.83
C PHE A 180 -4.80 4.78 -10.96
N THR A 181 -3.83 4.20 -10.27
CA THR A 181 -2.43 4.54 -10.43
C THR A 181 -1.71 3.32 -10.96
N SER A 182 -0.99 3.52 -12.05
CA SER A 182 -0.05 2.54 -12.56
C SER A 182 1.33 2.82 -11.95
N TYR A 183 1.99 1.78 -11.45
CA TYR A 183 3.31 1.87 -10.85
C TYR A 183 4.26 1.02 -11.66
N ALA A 184 5.40 1.58 -12.01
CA ALA A 184 6.53 0.81 -12.48
C ALA A 184 7.65 0.81 -11.47
N TYR A 185 8.25 -0.34 -11.23
CA TYR A 185 9.28 -0.49 -10.21
C TYR A 185 10.24 -1.62 -10.58
N ASN A 186 11.42 -1.62 -9.97
CA ASN A 186 12.35 -2.72 -10.10
C ASN A 186 12.10 -3.74 -8.97
N PRO A 187 11.73 -4.99 -9.29
CA PRO A 187 11.49 -6.00 -8.26
C PRO A 187 12.77 -6.43 -7.53
N ASP A 188 13.96 -6.07 -8.00
CA ASP A 188 15.22 -6.40 -7.34
C ASP A 188 15.72 -5.26 -6.42
N ALA A 189 14.84 -4.30 -6.08
CA ALA A 189 15.14 -3.12 -5.24
C ALA A 189 16.28 -2.23 -5.76
N GLY A 190 16.40 -2.16 -7.09
CA GLY A 190 17.26 -1.18 -7.76
C GLY A 190 16.45 0.00 -8.30
N PRO A 191 17.12 1.06 -8.81
CA PRO A 191 16.44 2.17 -9.43
C PRO A 191 15.84 1.79 -10.80
N VAL A 192 14.90 2.61 -11.26
CA VAL A 192 14.32 2.56 -12.62
C VAL A 192 14.71 3.82 -13.37
N ASN A 193 15.22 3.68 -14.59
CA ASN A 193 15.56 4.83 -15.44
C ASN A 193 14.29 5.41 -16.09
N VAL A 194 14.03 6.70 -15.88
CA VAL A 194 12.85 7.39 -16.38
C VAL A 194 13.26 8.64 -17.15
N ARG A 195 12.60 8.90 -18.28
CA ARG A 195 12.86 10.07 -19.13
C ARG A 195 12.08 11.29 -18.67
N ASN A 196 12.78 12.41 -18.48
CA ASN A 196 12.24 13.68 -18.00
C ASN A 196 11.22 13.52 -16.85
N PRO A 197 11.55 12.79 -15.77
CA PRO A 197 10.62 12.61 -14.66
C PRO A 197 10.58 13.88 -13.79
N ASP A 198 9.47 14.07 -13.09
CA ASP A 198 9.38 15.05 -12.01
C ASP A 198 9.77 14.34 -10.71
N THR A 199 10.96 14.66 -10.19
CA THR A 199 11.58 13.92 -9.08
C THR A 199 12.01 14.85 -7.96
N HIS A 200 12.13 14.28 -6.78
CA HIS A 200 12.65 14.94 -5.59
C HIS A 200 13.77 14.11 -4.98
N ILE A 201 14.67 14.76 -4.25
CA ILE A 201 15.69 14.08 -3.45
C ILE A 201 15.29 14.16 -1.98
N ILE A 202 15.27 13.00 -1.31
CA ILE A 202 14.93 12.87 0.11
C ILE A 202 15.87 11.83 0.74
N ASP A 203 16.60 12.24 1.77
CA ASP A 203 17.62 11.41 2.42
C ASP A 203 18.62 10.77 1.42
N GLY A 204 18.98 11.53 0.38
CA GLY A 204 19.87 11.09 -0.70
C GLY A 204 19.23 10.21 -1.78
N ASN A 205 17.96 9.83 -1.66
CA ASN A 205 17.26 8.97 -2.62
C ASN A 205 16.40 9.82 -3.56
N THR A 206 16.37 9.43 -4.84
CA THR A 206 15.59 10.10 -5.89
C THR A 206 14.22 9.44 -6.01
N VAL A 207 13.17 10.19 -5.69
CA VAL A 207 11.81 9.64 -5.57
C VAL A 207 10.80 10.40 -6.43
N MET A 208 9.72 9.70 -6.78
CA MET A 208 8.54 10.25 -7.45
C MET A 208 7.31 10.04 -6.58
N PHE A 209 6.57 11.12 -6.34
CA PHE A 209 5.33 11.09 -5.57
C PHE A 209 4.12 10.80 -6.46
N VAL A 210 3.12 10.12 -5.89
CA VAL A 210 1.75 10.04 -6.42
C VAL A 210 0.86 11.11 -5.81
#